data_AF-A0A059UC92-F1
#
_entry.id   AF-A0A059UC92-F1
#
_cell.length_a   1.000
_cell.length_b   1.000
_cell.length_c   1.000
_cell.angle_alpha   90.00
_cell.angle_beta   90.00
_cell.angle_gamma   90.00
#
_symmetry.space_group_name_H-M   'P 1'
#
loop_
_entity.id
_entity.type
_entity.pdbx_description
1 polymer ?
#
loop_
_entity_poly.entity_id
_entity_poly.type
_entity_poly.pdbx_seq_one_letter_code
_entity_poly.pdbx_strand_id
1 'polypeptide(L)'
;KPTIFDAGLADFVIDYEPIVSAKLQNNGHSVQATFQTGKSNISGGGLLSQFRAAQMHFHWGSNNSQGSEHQVLGRKYPMEIHIVHYNVDKYAKVSTAMKEK
;
A
#
# COMPACT_ATOMS: atom_id res chain seq x y z
N LYS A 1 10.01 20.19 -1.47
CA LYS A 1 11.28 19.62 -0.95
C LYS A 1 11.98 18.94 -2.12
N PRO A 2 13.31 19.07 -2.28
CA PRO A 2 14.03 18.33 -3.31
C PRO A 2 14.02 16.84 -2.98
N THR A 3 13.99 15.99 -4.00
CA THR A 3 14.28 14.56 -3.85
C THR A 3 15.79 14.40 -3.69
N ILE A 4 16.22 13.68 -2.64
CA ILE A 4 17.63 13.44 -2.34
C ILE A 4 17.89 11.95 -2.57
N PHE A 5 18.94 11.64 -3.33
CA PHE A 5 19.38 10.26 -3.50
C PHE A 5 20.04 9.75 -2.22
N ASP A 6 19.63 8.56 -1.78
CA ASP A 6 20.18 7.88 -0.62
C ASP A 6 20.66 6.47 -1.02
N ALA A 7 21.98 6.29 -1.08
CA ALA A 7 22.60 5.00 -1.40
C ALA A 7 22.56 4.00 -0.24
N GLY A 8 22.18 4.44 0.97
CA GLY A 8 22.07 3.57 2.15
C GLY A 8 20.78 2.77 2.18
N LEU A 9 19.80 3.10 1.32
CA LEU A 9 18.58 2.31 1.18
C LEU A 9 18.90 1.00 0.47
N ALA A 10 18.72 -0.12 1.17
CA ALA A 10 18.72 -1.44 0.56
C ALA A 10 17.60 -1.57 -0.48
N ASP A 11 17.72 -2.55 -1.37
CA ASP A 11 16.68 -2.86 -2.36
C ASP A 11 15.32 -3.06 -1.69
N PHE A 12 14.28 -2.53 -2.32
CA PHE A 12 12.91 -2.77 -1.88
C PHE A 12 12.46 -4.15 -2.35
N VAL A 13 12.07 -5.00 -1.41
CA VAL A 13 11.70 -6.39 -1.67
C VAL A 13 10.19 -6.52 -1.63
N ILE A 14 9.62 -7.04 -2.72
CA ILE A 14 8.19 -7.35 -2.85
C ILE A 14 8.06 -8.86 -3.02
N ASP A 15 7.49 -9.51 -2.03
CA ASP A 15 7.23 -10.95 -2.03
C ASP A 15 5.73 -11.18 -1.89
N TYR A 16 5.02 -11.02 -3.01
CA TYR A 16 3.59 -11.24 -3.09
C TYR A 16 3.28 -12.61 -3.64
N GLU A 17 2.40 -13.32 -2.94
CA GLU A 17 1.93 -14.60 -3.43
C GLU A 17 1.05 -14.41 -4.68
N PRO A 18 1.19 -15.28 -5.68
CA PRO A 18 0.47 -15.16 -6.95
C PRO A 18 -1.02 -15.46 -6.81
N ILE A 19 -1.42 -16.15 -5.74
CA ILE A 19 -2.81 -16.58 -5.50
C ILE A 19 -3.17 -16.28 -4.05
N VAL A 20 -4.10 -15.36 -3.85
CA VAL A 20 -4.67 -15.00 -2.55
C VAL A 20 -6.18 -14.89 -2.69
N SER A 21 -6.92 -15.10 -1.60
CA SER A 21 -8.34 -14.73 -1.55
C SER A 21 -8.49 -13.35 -0.93
N ALA A 22 -9.42 -12.57 -1.48
CA ALA A 22 -9.75 -11.24 -0.98
C ALA A 22 -11.26 -11.03 -1.01
N LYS A 23 -11.76 -10.34 0.01
CA LYS A 23 -13.13 -9.81 0.00
C LYS A 23 -13.13 -8.47 -0.71
N LEU A 24 -13.82 -8.40 -1.84
CA LEU A 24 -14.07 -7.14 -2.56
C LEU A 24 -15.31 -6.44 -1.99
N GLN A 25 -15.21 -5.14 -1.79
CA GLN A 25 -16.29 -4.32 -1.26
C GLN A 25 -16.25 -2.90 -1.84
N ASN A 26 -17.40 -2.41 -2.26
CA ASN A 26 -17.64 -0.97 -2.37
C ASN A 26 -17.97 -0.45 -0.96
N ASN A 27 -17.13 0.44 -0.42
CA ASN A 27 -17.29 0.98 0.93
C ASN A 27 -17.91 2.39 0.95
N GLY A 28 -18.46 2.86 -0.17
CA GLY A 28 -19.00 4.21 -0.35
C GLY A 28 -17.98 5.26 -0.77
N HIS A 29 -16.68 4.95 -0.70
CA HIS A 29 -15.58 5.85 -1.07
C HIS A 29 -14.66 5.29 -2.14
N SER A 30 -14.45 3.97 -2.15
CA SER A 30 -13.58 3.28 -3.09
C SER A 30 -14.05 1.83 -3.29
N VAL A 31 -13.42 1.13 -4.23
CA VAL A 31 -13.41 -0.33 -4.28
C VAL A 31 -12.19 -0.82 -3.50
N GLN A 32 -12.45 -1.56 -2.42
CA GLN A 32 -11.41 -2.13 -1.57
C GLN A 32 -11.41 -3.65 -1.68
N ALA A 33 -10.22 -4.23 -1.83
CA ALA A 33 -9.97 -5.65 -1.66
C ALA A 33 -9.28 -5.87 -0.31
N THR A 34 -9.94 -6.56 0.62
CA THR A 34 -9.33 -6.96 1.90
C THR A 34 -8.82 -8.38 1.78
N PHE A 35 -7.51 -8.58 1.90
CA PHE A 35 -6.88 -9.90 1.78
C PHE A 35 -7.28 -10.78 2.97
N GLN A 36 -7.75 -12.00 2.69
CA GLN A 36 -8.23 -12.95 3.70
C GLN A 36 -7.26 -14.11 3.90
N THR A 37 -6.50 -14.45 2.85
CA THR A 37 -5.43 -15.44 2.89
C THR A 37 -4.14 -14.85 2.36
N GLY A 38 -3.07 -15.62 2.53
CA GLY A 38 -1.75 -15.26 2.07
C GLY A 38 -0.94 -14.46 3.09
N LYS A 39 0.34 -14.39 2.79
CA LYS A 39 1.44 -13.78 3.49
C LYS A 39 2.28 -12.95 2.53
N SER A 40 1.62 -12.23 1.62
CA SER A 40 2.23 -11.22 0.75
C SER A 40 2.89 -10.12 1.57
N ASN A 41 4.21 -10.02 1.50
CA ASN A 41 4.99 -9.16 2.38
C ASN A 41 5.91 -8.22 1.58
N ILE A 42 6.25 -7.10 2.21
CA ILE A 42 7.30 -6.18 1.77
C ILE A 42 8.35 -6.01 2.86
N SER A 43 9.58 -5.72 2.45
CA SER A 43 10.72 -5.38 3.31
C SER A 43 11.78 -4.61 2.52
N GLY A 44 12.92 -4.28 3.15
CA GLY A 44 13.96 -3.48 2.49
C GLY A 44 13.53 -2.03 2.26
N GLY A 45 14.21 -1.29 1.37
CA GLY A 45 13.86 0.11 1.06
C GLY A 45 13.86 1.06 2.26
N GLY A 46 14.59 0.72 3.33
CA GLY A 46 14.60 1.47 4.60
C GLY A 46 13.58 1.02 5.66
N LEU A 47 12.77 -0.01 5.38
CA LEU A 47 11.87 -0.61 6.37
C LEU A 47 12.65 -1.46 7.39
N LEU A 48 12.41 -1.21 8.68
CA LEU A 48 13.08 -1.92 9.79
C LEU A 48 12.46 -3.28 10.14
N SER A 49 11.36 -3.64 9.49
CA SER A 49 10.57 -4.84 9.79
C SER A 49 9.94 -5.38 8.51
N GLN A 50 9.39 -6.58 8.60
CA GLN A 50 8.53 -7.10 7.56
C GLN A 50 7.11 -6.54 7.70
N PHE A 51 6.50 -6.18 6.57
CA PHE A 51 5.13 -5.66 6.54
C PHE A 51 4.26 -6.53 5.64
N ARG A 52 3.08 -6.92 6.12
CA ARG A 52 2.15 -7.78 5.38
C ARG A 52 0.99 -7.00 4.79
N ALA A 53 0.66 -7.28 3.53
CA ALA A 53 -0.47 -6.69 2.86
C ALA A 53 -1.78 -7.05 3.58
N ALA A 54 -2.59 -6.05 3.89
CA ALA A 54 -3.89 -6.22 4.54
C ALA A 54 -5.05 -5.90 3.60
N GLN A 55 -4.88 -4.85 2.79
CA GLN A 55 -5.86 -4.46 1.78
C GLN A 55 -5.18 -3.75 0.61
N MET A 56 -5.94 -3.62 -0.47
CA MET A 56 -5.66 -2.63 -1.50
C MET A 56 -6.94 -1.87 -1.88
N HIS A 57 -6.78 -0.64 -2.33
CA HIS A 57 -7.87 0.19 -2.83
C HIS A 57 -7.36 1.20 -3.85
N PHE A 58 -8.28 1.85 -4.55
CA PHE A 58 -7.96 2.79 -5.61
C PHE A 58 -8.53 4.18 -5.32
N HIS A 59 -7.85 5.20 -5.82
CA HIS A 59 -8.35 6.56 -5.93
C HIS A 59 -8.39 6.92 -7.41
N TRP A 60 -9.49 7.48 -7.89
CA TRP A 60 -9.65 7.88 -9.28
C TRP A 60 -10.46 9.16 -9.40
N GLY A 61 -10.27 9.87 -10.51
CA GLY A 61 -10.94 11.14 -10.78
C GLY A 61 -12.20 10.97 -11.61
N SER A 62 -12.91 12.08 -11.79
CA SER A 62 -14.06 12.16 -12.69
C SER A 62 -13.70 12.10 -14.18
N ASN A 63 -12.41 12.23 -14.52
CA ASN A 63 -11.89 12.15 -15.88
C ASN A 63 -10.39 11.79 -15.87
N ASN A 64 -9.81 11.58 -17.05
CA ASN A 64 -8.43 11.10 -17.19
C ASN A 64 -7.32 12.14 -16.92
N SER A 65 -7.64 13.40 -16.61
CA SER A 65 -6.62 14.40 -16.25
C SER A 65 -6.34 14.46 -14.74
N GLN A 66 -7.08 13.72 -13.92
CA GLN A 66 -6.99 13.77 -12.46
C GLN A 66 -7.40 12.44 -11.81
N GLY A 67 -7.02 12.24 -10.55
CA GLY A 67 -7.49 11.11 -9.75
C GLY A 67 -6.50 10.64 -8.70
N SER A 68 -5.20 10.67 -9.00
CA SER A 68 -4.15 10.40 -8.02
C SER A 68 -4.18 11.42 -6.88
N GLU A 69 -3.89 10.93 -5.67
CA GLU A 69 -3.72 11.77 -4.50
C GLU A 69 -2.34 12.45 -4.55
N HIS A 70 -1.30 11.67 -4.83
CA HIS A 70 0.05 12.15 -5.04
C HIS A 70 0.24 12.78 -6.41
N GLN A 71 1.26 13.64 -6.51
CA GLN A 71 1.63 14.36 -7.71
C GLN A 71 3.14 14.29 -7.93
N VAL A 72 3.57 14.18 -9.17
CA VAL A 72 4.99 14.24 -9.54
C VAL A 72 5.21 15.53 -10.31
N LEU A 73 6.05 16.42 -9.76
CA LEU A 73 6.31 17.75 -10.35
C LEU A 73 5.01 18.53 -10.65
N GLY A 74 4.02 18.43 -9.77
CA GLY A 74 2.71 19.09 -9.91
C GLY A 74 1.73 18.40 -10.86
N ARG A 75 2.10 17.27 -11.48
CA ARG A 75 1.23 16.51 -12.37
C ARG A 75 0.46 15.42 -11.61
N LYS A 76 -0.86 15.40 -11.78
CA LYS A 76 -1.75 14.32 -11.36
C LYS A 76 -1.84 13.22 -12.43
N TYR A 77 -2.18 12.02 -11.99
CA TYR A 77 -2.45 10.84 -12.82
C TYR A 77 -3.93 10.44 -12.73
N PRO A 78 -4.46 9.67 -13.68
CA PRO A 78 -5.89 9.31 -13.71
C PRO A 78 -6.37 8.49 -12.50
N MET A 79 -5.46 7.70 -11.92
CA MET A 79 -5.76 6.77 -10.83
C MET A 79 -4.50 6.51 -10.01
N GLU A 80 -4.67 6.20 -8.73
CA GLU A 80 -3.63 5.75 -7.81
C GLU A 80 -4.10 4.50 -7.09
N ILE A 81 -3.21 3.54 -6.89
CA ILE A 81 -3.45 2.33 -6.09
C ILE A 81 -2.70 2.45 -4.78
N HIS A 82 -3.39 2.17 -3.69
CA HIS A 82 -2.80 1.99 -2.37
C HIS A 82 -2.84 0.51 -2.00
N ILE A 83 -1.69 -0.07 -1.67
CA ILE A 83 -1.58 -1.40 -1.07
C ILE A 83 -1.12 -1.20 0.38
N VAL A 84 -2.04 -1.36 1.32
CA VAL A 84 -1.80 -1.07 2.73
C VAL A 84 -1.23 -2.29 3.43
N HIS A 85 -0.13 -2.08 4.14
CA HIS A 85 0.56 -3.13 4.89
C HIS A 85 0.65 -2.80 6.38
N TYR A 86 0.85 -3.81 7.23
CA TYR A 86 1.09 -3.65 8.66
C TYR A 86 2.33 -4.42 9.12
N ASN A 87 3.03 -3.89 10.12
CA ASN A 87 4.24 -4.50 10.69
C ASN A 87 3.88 -5.81 11.40
N VAL A 88 4.32 -6.95 10.84
CA VAL A 88 4.00 -8.27 11.40
C VAL A 88 4.90 -8.68 12.56
N ASP A 89 6.07 -8.05 12.68
CA ASP A 89 7.01 -8.30 13.77
C ASP A 89 6.50 -7.65 15.07
N LYS A 90 5.77 -6.53 14.95
CA LYS A 90 5.19 -5.80 16.10
C LYS A 90 3.74 -6.17 16.40
N TYR A 91 2.93 -6.48 15.38
CA TYR A 91 1.49 -6.67 15.57
C TYR A 91 0.97 -7.97 14.95
N ALA A 92 0.21 -8.74 15.72
CA ALA A 92 -0.42 -9.97 15.23
C ALA A 92 -1.55 -9.73 14.21
N LYS A 93 -2.15 -8.53 14.20
CA LYS A 93 -3.29 -8.18 13.33
C LYS A 93 -3.22 -6.72 12.92
N VAL A 94 -3.68 -6.44 11.68
CA VAL A 94 -3.82 -5.07 11.17
C VAL A 94 -4.71 -4.20 12.07
N SER A 95 -5.77 -4.76 12.66
CA SER A 95 -6.68 -4.01 13.54
C SER A 95 -6.02 -3.51 14.83
N THR A 96 -4.92 -4.14 15.26
CA THR A 96 -4.10 -3.65 16.37
C THR A 96 -3.12 -2.60 15.89
N ALA A 97 -2.46 -2.84 14.74
CA ALA A 97 -1.53 -1.89 14.14
C ALA A 97 -2.18 -0.52 13.86
N MET A 98 -3.44 -0.51 13.40
CA MET A 98 -4.19 0.71 13.08
C MET A 98 -4.59 1.56 14.30
N LYS A 99 -4.47 1.04 15.52
CA LYS A 99 -4.80 1.78 16.75
C LYS A 99 -3.61 2.59 17.27
N GLU A 100 -2.43 2.31 16.76
CA GLU A 100 -1.19 2.97 17.15
C GLU A 100 -1.07 4.26 16.35
N LYS A 101 -0.81 5.37 17.06
CA LYS A 101 -0.68 6.70 16.46
C LYS A 101 0.77 7.00 16.14
#